data_AF-A0A399J746-F1
#
_entry.id   AF-A0A399J746-F1
#
_cell.length_a   1.000
_cell.length_b   1.000
_cell.length_c   1.000
_cell.angle_alpha   90.00
_cell.angle_beta   90.00
_cell.angle_gamma   90.00
#
_symmetry.space_group_name_H-M   'P 1'
#
loop_
_entity.id
_entity.type
_entity.pdbx_description
1 polymer ?
#
loop_
_entity_poly.entity_id
_entity_poly.type
_entity_poly.pdbx_seq_one_letter_code
_entity_poly.pdbx_strand_id
1 'polypeptide(L)'
;MTQEETTPETEAIGTGELEDVVFELLAKVKSLAGQVDGHTNALTELTERIDEATPEADPLDPDPWNLREADDEEAALQWQKVAEWVIWFNANYAPYAANDLRIPECWYLHPHGRMLLLDLFYAWRAANYGHEADSADAIYWSTNYMPNAIRMAREYNGWERCTVRHEEERTERPVSPITPPVSFRTWLDRGDSHEPTPRTDQLPVVPPAPGVAGEFSAQAAGWQPRPWSPQV
;
A
#
# COMPACT_ATOMS: atom_id res chain seq x y z
N MET A 1 64.05 -60.13 30.42
CA MET A 1 63.50 -59.08 29.54
C MET A 1 62.01 -59.06 29.80
N THR A 2 61.57 -58.19 30.70
CA THR A 2 60.15 -57.97 30.99
C THR A 2 59.90 -56.51 30.68
N GLN A 3 59.08 -56.28 29.66
CA GLN A 3 58.70 -54.95 29.20
C GLN A 3 57.76 -54.30 30.22
N GLU A 4 58.07 -53.06 30.58
CA GLU A 4 57.13 -52.13 31.21
C GLU A 4 56.06 -51.77 30.19
N GLU A 5 54.81 -52.14 30.49
CA GLU A 5 53.64 -51.69 29.76
C GLU A 5 53.01 -50.55 30.59
N THR A 6 53.43 -49.32 30.31
CA THR A 6 52.86 -48.10 30.88
C THR A 6 51.46 -47.89 30.33
N THR A 7 50.45 -48.16 31.14
CA THR A 7 49.04 -47.82 30.88
C THR A 7 48.83 -46.34 31.23
N PRO A 8 48.14 -45.54 30.39
CA PRO A 8 47.94 -44.12 30.68
C PRO A 8 46.94 -43.96 31.83
N GLU A 9 47.36 -43.27 32.89
CA GLU A 9 46.48 -42.80 33.96
C GLU A 9 45.33 -42.02 33.34
N THR A 10 44.13 -42.59 33.44
CA THR A 10 42.89 -41.86 33.17
C THR A 10 42.61 -41.10 34.45
N GLU A 11 43.01 -39.83 34.49
CA GLU A 11 42.81 -38.94 35.62
C GLU A 11 41.30 -38.85 35.88
N ALA A 12 40.86 -39.46 36.99
CA ALA A 12 39.47 -39.45 37.39
C ALA A 12 39.12 -38.01 37.78
N ILE A 13 38.32 -37.34 36.95
CA ILE A 13 37.75 -36.03 37.24
C ILE A 13 37.16 -36.08 38.65
N GLY A 14 37.77 -35.35 39.57
CA GLY A 14 37.36 -35.35 40.97
C GLY A 14 35.94 -34.80 41.09
N THR A 15 35.12 -35.42 41.94
CA THR A 15 33.72 -35.03 42.16
C THR A 15 33.53 -33.54 42.45
N GLY A 16 34.55 -32.85 42.99
CA GLY A 16 34.54 -31.41 43.22
C GLY A 16 34.56 -30.55 41.94
N GLU A 17 35.28 -30.95 40.89
CA GLU A 17 35.29 -30.20 39.62
C GLU A 17 33.93 -30.27 38.91
N LEU A 18 33.24 -31.41 39.06
CA LEU A 18 31.88 -31.57 38.54
C LEU A 18 30.87 -30.71 39.32
N GLU A 19 31.01 -30.62 40.64
CA GLU A 19 30.16 -29.76 41.48
C GLU A 19 30.33 -28.28 41.15
N ASP A 20 31.57 -27.82 40.91
CA ASP A 20 31.86 -26.43 40.52
C ASP A 20 31.26 -26.09 39.14
N VAL A 21 31.40 -26.99 38.16
CA VAL A 21 30.79 -26.81 36.83
C VAL A 21 29.26 -26.77 36.93
N VAL A 22 28.65 -27.65 37.73
CA VAL A 22 27.20 -27.65 37.96
C VAL A 22 26.75 -26.35 38.62
N PHE A 23 27.52 -25.84 39.59
CA PHE A 23 27.22 -24.57 40.25
C PHE A 23 27.29 -23.39 39.27
N GLU A 24 28.31 -23.33 38.42
CA GLU A 24 28.44 -22.30 37.39
C GLU A 24 27.30 -22.40 36.36
N LEU A 25 26.92 -23.61 35.95
CA LEU A 25 25.82 -23.83 35.02
C LEU A 25 24.48 -23.36 35.61
N LEU A 26 24.22 -23.65 36.88
CA LEU A 26 23.02 -23.20 37.59
C LEU A 26 22.96 -21.67 37.68
N ALA A 27 24.09 -21.02 37.93
CA ALA A 27 24.19 -19.56 37.93
C ALA A 27 23.88 -18.98 36.54
N LYS A 28 24.42 -19.58 35.47
CA LYS A 28 24.13 -19.19 34.08
C LYS A 28 22.67 -19.40 33.71
N VAL A 29 22.08 -20.55 34.04
CA VAL A 29 20.66 -20.84 33.78
C VAL A 29 19.76 -19.83 34.49
N LYS A 30 20.06 -19.50 35.75
CA LYS A 30 19.30 -18.48 36.49
C LYS A 30 19.43 -17.09 35.87
N SER A 31 20.62 -16.73 35.39
CA SER A 31 20.85 -15.48 34.68
C SER A 31 20.09 -15.42 33.36
N LEU A 32 20.11 -16.50 32.57
CA LEU A 32 19.37 -16.57 31.29
C LEU A 32 17.87 -16.51 31.51
N ALA A 33 17.35 -17.21 32.53
CA ALA A 33 15.94 -17.14 32.89
C ALA A 33 15.51 -15.69 33.20
N GLY A 34 16.31 -14.97 34.00
CA GLY A 34 16.05 -13.56 34.29
C GLY A 34 16.12 -12.66 33.05
N GLN A 35 16.99 -12.95 32.09
CA GLN A 35 17.03 -12.21 30.81
C GLN A 35 15.81 -12.50 29.94
N VAL A 36 15.35 -13.75 29.88
CA VAL A 36 14.14 -14.13 29.14
C VAL A 36 12.91 -13.46 29.75
N ASP A 37 12.79 -13.44 31.09
CA ASP A 37 11.71 -12.75 31.78
C ASP A 37 11.76 -11.23 31.49
N GLY A 38 12.95 -10.64 31.55
CA GLY A 38 13.15 -9.23 31.22
C GLY A 38 12.78 -8.87 29.78
N HIS A 39 13.17 -9.69 28.80
CA HIS A 39 12.79 -9.51 27.40
C HIS A 39 11.29 -9.72 27.18
N THR A 40 10.69 -10.71 27.84
CA THR A 40 9.25 -10.98 27.74
C THR A 40 8.46 -9.77 28.22
N ASN A 41 8.82 -9.20 29.37
CA ASN A 41 8.15 -8.01 29.90
C ASN A 41 8.33 -6.79 28.99
N ALA A 42 9.53 -6.58 28.44
CA ALA A 42 9.78 -5.48 27.52
C ALA A 42 9.00 -5.63 26.20
N LEU A 43 8.85 -6.86 25.69
CA LEU A 43 8.02 -7.15 24.52
C LEU A 43 6.55 -6.89 24.81
N THR A 44 6.03 -7.31 25.97
CA THR A 44 4.65 -7.04 26.39
C THR A 44 4.39 -5.53 26.49
N GLU A 45 5.28 -4.77 27.13
CA GLU A 45 5.14 -3.31 27.23
C GLU A 45 5.17 -2.63 25.86
N LEU A 46 6.01 -3.11 24.94
CA LEU A 46 6.05 -2.61 23.57
C LEU A 46 4.76 -2.93 22.80
N THR A 47 4.21 -4.14 22.97
CA THR A 47 2.93 -4.52 22.37
C THR A 47 1.80 -3.63 22.89
N GLU A 48 1.71 -3.41 24.21
CA GLU A 48 0.69 -2.54 24.81
C GLU A 48 0.80 -1.10 24.29
N ARG A 49 2.02 -0.57 24.17
CA ARG A 49 2.25 0.77 23.60
C ARG A 49 1.90 0.86 22.12
N ILE A 50 2.11 -0.22 21.35
CA ILE A 50 1.70 -0.28 19.96
C ILE A 50 0.17 -0.27 19.89
N ASP A 51 -0.51 -1.11 20.67
CA ASP A 51 -1.97 -1.18 20.73
C ASP A 51 -2.60 0.16 21.15
N GLU A 52 -2.00 0.87 22.10
CA GLU A 52 -2.42 2.23 22.48
C GLU A 52 -2.18 3.27 21.37
N ALA A 53 -1.12 3.11 20.58
CA ALA A 53 -0.76 4.02 19.50
C ALA A 53 -1.51 3.75 18.19
N THR A 54 -2.00 2.52 17.99
CA THR A 54 -2.85 2.12 16.87
C THR A 54 -4.23 1.75 17.39
N PRO A 55 -5.09 2.74 17.70
CA PRO A 55 -6.48 2.46 18.01
C PRO A 55 -7.10 1.67 16.86
N GLU A 56 -7.92 0.65 17.17
CA GLU A 56 -8.76 0.00 16.18
C GLU A 56 -9.52 1.09 15.42
N ALA A 57 -9.37 1.12 14.10
CA ALA A 57 -10.04 2.10 13.26
C ALA A 57 -11.55 1.97 13.45
N ASP A 58 -12.23 3.07 13.81
CA ASP A 58 -13.68 3.10 13.80
C ASP A 58 -14.14 2.81 12.35
N PRO A 59 -15.01 1.82 12.11
CA PRO A 59 -15.51 1.55 10.77
C PRO A 59 -16.29 2.72 10.14
N LEU A 60 -16.65 3.74 10.92
CA LEU A 60 -17.26 4.99 10.46
C LEU A 60 -16.24 6.10 10.18
N ASP A 61 -14.99 5.97 10.64
CA ASP A 61 -13.97 6.96 10.34
C ASP A 61 -13.57 6.84 8.86
N PRO A 62 -13.57 7.96 8.12
CA PRO A 62 -13.08 7.95 6.76
C PRO A 62 -11.62 7.52 6.76
N ASP A 63 -11.27 6.66 5.81
CA ASP A 63 -9.86 6.35 5.54
C ASP A 63 -9.09 7.69 5.44
N PRO A 64 -7.91 7.82 6.08
CA PRO A 64 -7.07 9.00 5.93
C PRO A 64 -6.99 9.53 4.51
N TRP A 65 -7.02 8.64 3.51
CA TRP A 65 -6.92 8.95 2.08
C TRP A 65 -8.21 9.51 1.44
N ASN A 66 -9.32 9.61 2.17
CA ASN A 66 -10.58 10.10 1.66
C ASN A 66 -10.58 11.65 1.55
N LEU A 67 -10.17 12.15 0.38
CA LEU A 67 -10.13 13.60 0.09
C LEU A 67 -11.47 14.33 0.23
N ARG A 68 -12.60 13.62 0.22
CA ARG A 68 -13.93 14.24 0.38
C ARG A 68 -14.19 14.64 1.82
N GLU A 69 -13.72 13.84 2.76
CA GLU A 69 -13.91 14.06 4.20
C GLU A 69 -12.70 14.76 4.85
N ALA A 70 -11.53 14.74 4.18
CA ALA A 70 -10.34 15.48 4.60
C ALA A 70 -10.57 17.01 4.65
N ASP A 71 -9.83 17.70 5.52
CA ASP A 71 -9.78 19.16 5.50
C ASP A 71 -8.95 19.71 4.34
N ASP A 72 -9.00 21.03 4.12
CA ASP A 72 -8.36 21.65 2.95
C ASP A 72 -6.82 21.54 3.00
N GLU A 73 -6.21 21.49 4.19
CA GLU A 73 -4.75 21.38 4.36
C GLU A 73 -4.29 19.94 4.15
N GLU A 74 -4.97 18.98 4.78
CA GLU A 74 -4.74 17.56 4.61
C GLU A 74 -4.93 17.13 3.16
N ALA A 75 -6.01 17.57 2.53
CA ALA A 75 -6.31 17.22 1.15
C ALA A 75 -5.27 17.81 0.18
N ALA A 76 -4.77 19.03 0.44
CA ALA A 76 -3.67 19.61 -0.34
C ALA A 76 -2.36 18.81 -0.18
N LEU A 77 -2.04 18.37 1.04
CA LEU A 77 -0.85 17.53 1.29
C LEU A 77 -0.94 16.18 0.59
N GLN A 78 -2.12 15.54 0.60
CA GLN A 78 -2.34 14.29 -0.11
C GLN A 78 -2.27 14.47 -1.62
N TRP A 79 -2.84 15.55 -2.12
CA TRP A 79 -2.77 15.90 -3.53
C TRP A 79 -1.31 16.08 -4.00
N GLN A 80 -0.46 16.70 -3.17
CA GLN A 80 0.96 16.80 -3.45
C GLN A 80 1.63 15.43 -3.60
N LYS A 81 1.31 14.48 -2.72
CA LYS A 81 1.83 13.11 -2.80
C LYS A 81 1.42 12.41 -4.10
N VAL A 82 0.18 12.62 -4.56
CA VAL A 82 -0.28 12.10 -5.86
C VAL A 82 0.53 12.70 -7.00
N ALA A 83 0.75 14.02 -6.99
CA ALA A 83 1.51 14.68 -8.04
C ALA A 83 2.98 14.23 -8.10
N GLU A 84 3.64 14.09 -6.95
CA GLU A 84 4.99 13.52 -6.85
C GLU A 84 5.03 12.08 -7.35
N TRP A 85 4.02 11.29 -6.99
CA TRP A 85 3.87 9.92 -7.47
C TRP A 85 3.67 9.85 -8.99
N VAL A 86 2.88 10.74 -9.61
CA VAL A 86 2.70 10.79 -11.07
C VAL A 86 4.03 11.08 -11.78
N ILE A 87 4.88 11.95 -11.22
CA ILE A 87 6.22 12.22 -11.77
C ILE A 87 7.07 10.95 -11.72
N TRP A 88 7.12 10.29 -10.56
CA TRP A 88 7.85 9.04 -10.39
C TRP A 88 7.28 7.94 -11.31
N PHE A 89 5.96 7.80 -11.40
CA PHE A 89 5.27 6.83 -12.22
C PHE A 89 5.67 6.98 -13.68
N ASN A 90 5.59 8.20 -14.22
CA ASN A 90 5.98 8.48 -15.60
C ASN A 90 7.47 8.20 -15.84
N ALA A 91 8.35 8.43 -14.86
CA ALA A 91 9.76 8.10 -15.00
C ALA A 91 10.04 6.59 -15.04
N ASN A 92 9.25 5.78 -14.32
CA ASN A 92 9.53 4.35 -14.14
C ASN A 92 8.71 3.44 -15.06
N TYR A 93 7.43 3.74 -15.28
CA TYR A 93 6.51 2.92 -16.10
C TYR A 93 6.31 3.47 -17.52
N ALA A 94 6.50 4.78 -17.72
CA ALA A 94 6.23 5.45 -19.00
C ALA A 94 7.32 6.45 -19.44
N PRO A 95 8.60 6.04 -19.48
CA PRO A 95 9.73 6.97 -19.66
C PRO A 95 9.74 7.69 -21.01
N TYR A 96 9.13 7.08 -22.03
CA TYR A 96 9.04 7.65 -23.38
C TYR A 96 7.73 8.41 -23.58
N ALA A 97 7.79 9.53 -24.30
CA ALA A 97 6.63 10.37 -24.58
C ALA A 97 5.47 9.63 -25.29
N ALA A 98 5.82 8.68 -26.17
CA ALA A 98 4.85 7.89 -26.92
C ALA A 98 4.34 6.63 -26.17
N ASN A 99 4.66 6.46 -24.88
CA ASN A 99 4.21 5.30 -24.12
C ASN A 99 2.70 5.41 -23.81
N ASP A 100 1.96 4.35 -24.10
CA ASP A 100 0.51 4.29 -23.89
C ASP A 100 0.07 4.37 -22.42
N LEU A 101 1.00 4.14 -21.48
CA LEU A 101 0.79 4.30 -20.04
C LEU A 101 1.10 5.71 -19.53
N ARG A 102 1.60 6.62 -20.38
CA ARG A 102 2.03 7.94 -19.94
C ARG A 102 0.84 8.78 -19.47
N ILE A 103 0.96 9.31 -18.26
CA ILE A 103 -0.01 10.25 -17.69
C ILE A 103 0.30 11.65 -18.24
N PRO A 104 -0.67 12.35 -18.87
CA PRO A 104 -0.44 13.66 -19.46
C PRO A 104 -0.18 14.72 -18.39
N GLU A 105 0.65 15.72 -18.66
CA GLU A 105 0.98 16.77 -17.67
C GLU A 105 -0.21 17.63 -17.24
N CYS A 106 -1.32 17.63 -17.98
CA CYS A 106 -2.56 18.33 -17.62
C CYS A 106 -3.55 17.47 -16.83
N TRP A 107 -3.17 16.27 -16.37
CA TRP A 107 -4.04 15.33 -15.67
C TRP A 107 -4.90 15.95 -14.55
N TYR A 108 -4.34 16.88 -13.77
CA TYR A 108 -5.00 17.57 -12.66
C TYR A 108 -6.13 18.51 -13.11
N LEU A 109 -6.18 18.89 -14.39
CA LEU A 109 -7.26 19.69 -14.96
C LEU A 109 -8.47 18.84 -15.36
N HIS A 110 -8.36 17.51 -15.35
CA HIS A 110 -9.41 16.59 -15.78
C HIS A 110 -10.11 15.95 -14.58
N PRO A 111 -11.39 16.26 -14.31
CA PRO A 111 -12.21 15.73 -13.22
C PRO A 111 -12.23 14.22 -13.06
N HIS A 112 -12.51 13.49 -14.14
CA HIS A 112 -12.49 12.04 -14.05
C HIS A 112 -11.06 11.50 -13.99
N GLY A 113 -10.11 12.20 -14.63
CA GLY A 113 -8.69 11.87 -14.57
C GLY A 113 -8.11 11.98 -13.15
N ARG A 114 -8.44 13.05 -12.40
CA ARG A 114 -7.96 13.26 -11.03
C ARG A 114 -8.43 12.16 -10.08
N MET A 115 -9.71 11.79 -10.13
CA MET A 115 -10.26 10.78 -9.23
C MET A 115 -9.71 9.39 -9.54
N LEU A 116 -9.63 9.03 -10.82
CA LEU A 116 -9.06 7.76 -11.24
C LEU A 116 -7.58 7.61 -10.86
N LEU A 117 -6.79 8.70 -10.95
CA LEU A 117 -5.39 8.69 -10.53
C LEU A 117 -5.23 8.61 -9.01
N LEU A 118 -6.14 9.25 -8.27
CA LEU A 118 -6.19 9.14 -6.83
C LEU A 118 -6.43 7.69 -6.41
N ASP A 119 -7.46 7.05 -6.98
CA ASP A 119 -7.78 5.65 -6.72
C ASP A 119 -6.62 4.73 -7.10
N LEU A 120 -5.98 4.98 -8.25
CA LEU A 120 -4.85 4.20 -8.71
C LEU A 120 -3.62 4.35 -7.80
N PHE A 121 -3.36 5.56 -7.31
CA PHE A 121 -2.31 5.85 -6.33
C PHE A 121 -2.56 5.13 -5.01
N TYR A 122 -3.81 5.10 -4.53
CA TYR A 122 -4.16 4.39 -3.30
C TYR A 122 -4.05 2.88 -3.46
N ALA A 123 -4.50 2.33 -4.59
CA ALA A 123 -4.27 0.93 -4.91
C ALA A 123 -2.77 0.60 -5.00
N TRP A 124 -1.94 1.50 -5.55
CA TRP A 124 -0.50 1.33 -5.58
C TRP A 124 0.08 1.28 -4.17
N ARG A 125 -0.35 2.20 -3.29
CA ARG A 125 0.12 2.24 -1.91
C ARG A 125 -0.27 1.00 -1.12
N ALA A 126 -1.53 0.60 -1.22
CA ALA A 126 -2.04 -0.60 -0.56
C ALA A 126 -1.29 -1.86 -1.00
N ALA A 127 -0.83 -1.90 -2.26
CA ALA A 127 -0.08 -3.03 -2.82
C ALA A 127 1.43 -3.02 -2.49
N ASN A 128 1.99 -1.89 -2.04
CA ASN A 128 3.45 -1.71 -1.87
C ASN A 128 3.87 -1.39 -0.42
N TYR A 129 2.93 -1.04 0.46
CA TYR A 129 3.22 -0.68 1.85
C TYR A 129 2.41 -1.54 2.83
N GLY A 130 2.95 -1.74 4.03
CA GLY A 130 2.23 -2.40 5.13
C GLY A 130 2.23 -3.93 5.09
N HIS A 131 3.04 -4.54 4.24
CA HIS A 131 3.20 -5.99 4.18
C HIS A 131 4.44 -6.42 4.98
N GLU A 132 4.29 -7.44 5.83
CA GLU A 132 5.40 -8.06 6.58
C GLU A 132 6.21 -9.06 5.75
N ALA A 133 5.67 -9.50 4.61
CA ALA A 133 6.28 -10.43 3.67
C ALA A 133 6.02 -9.99 2.22
N ASP A 134 6.68 -10.66 1.27
CA ASP A 134 6.48 -10.42 -0.17
C ASP A 134 5.00 -10.48 -0.54
N SER A 135 4.51 -9.41 -1.19
CA SER A 135 3.11 -9.29 -1.56
C SER A 135 2.89 -9.53 -3.05
N ALA A 136 1.98 -10.46 -3.36
CA ALA A 136 1.48 -10.67 -4.73
C ALA A 136 0.68 -9.45 -5.24
N ASP A 137 0.23 -8.57 -4.34
CA ASP A 137 -0.58 -7.40 -4.68
C ASP A 137 0.19 -6.40 -5.55
N ALA A 138 1.50 -6.24 -5.35
CA ALA A 138 2.33 -5.39 -6.20
C ALA A 138 2.38 -5.90 -7.65
N ILE A 139 2.49 -7.22 -7.83
CA ILE A 139 2.45 -7.85 -9.15
C ILE A 139 1.04 -7.73 -9.73
N TYR A 140 0.00 -7.98 -8.95
CA TYR A 140 -1.38 -7.87 -9.41
C TYR A 140 -1.74 -6.43 -9.82
N TRP A 141 -1.33 -5.43 -9.03
CA TRP A 141 -1.51 -4.02 -9.34
C TRP A 141 -0.85 -3.64 -10.66
N SER A 142 0.42 -4.03 -10.84
CA SER A 142 1.19 -3.68 -12.05
C SER A 142 0.68 -4.39 -13.31
N THR A 143 0.13 -5.59 -13.18
CA THR A 143 -0.33 -6.39 -14.33
C THR A 143 -1.81 -6.19 -14.66
N ASN A 144 -2.64 -5.79 -13.68
CA ASN A 144 -4.09 -5.67 -13.85
C ASN A 144 -4.60 -4.24 -13.62
N TYR A 145 -4.41 -3.67 -12.43
CA TYR A 145 -5.01 -2.37 -12.09
C TYR A 145 -4.41 -1.22 -12.89
N MET A 146 -3.09 -1.09 -12.91
CA MET A 146 -2.38 -0.02 -13.60
C MET A 146 -2.75 0.08 -15.09
N PRO A 147 -2.55 -0.95 -15.92
CA PRO A 147 -2.80 -0.81 -17.36
C PRO A 147 -4.28 -0.56 -17.67
N ASN A 148 -5.21 -1.17 -16.91
CA ASN A 148 -6.64 -0.96 -17.13
C ASN A 148 -7.12 0.43 -16.72
N ALA A 149 -6.63 0.95 -15.60
CA ALA A 149 -6.96 2.30 -15.14
C ALA A 149 -6.46 3.35 -16.15
N ILE A 150 -5.20 3.24 -16.60
CA ILE A 150 -4.66 4.20 -17.58
C ILE A 150 -5.40 4.10 -18.92
N ARG A 151 -5.71 2.89 -19.39
CA ARG A 151 -6.52 2.70 -20.60
C ARG A 151 -7.92 3.33 -20.47
N MET A 152 -8.59 3.15 -19.33
CA MET A 152 -9.88 3.78 -19.04
C MET A 152 -9.78 5.31 -19.06
N ALA A 153 -8.71 5.86 -18.49
CA ALA A 153 -8.46 7.30 -18.53
C ALA A 153 -8.32 7.84 -19.96
N ARG A 154 -7.66 7.08 -20.85
CA ARG A 154 -7.48 7.46 -22.25
C ARG A 154 -8.77 7.36 -23.06
N GLU A 155 -9.48 6.24 -22.95
CA GLU A 155 -10.70 5.96 -23.73
C GLU A 155 -11.88 6.85 -23.31
N TYR A 156 -12.11 7.02 -22.01
CA TYR A 156 -13.35 7.62 -21.51
C TYR A 156 -13.17 9.04 -20.97
N ASN A 157 -11.96 9.41 -20.54
CA ASN A 157 -11.71 10.72 -19.90
C ASN A 157 -10.98 11.72 -20.82
N GLY A 158 -10.92 11.41 -22.13
CA GLY A 158 -10.41 12.33 -23.15
C GLY A 158 -8.89 12.54 -23.13
N TRP A 159 -8.14 11.81 -22.30
CA TRP A 159 -6.69 11.97 -22.19
C TRP A 159 -5.93 11.70 -23.49
N GLU A 160 -6.50 10.89 -24.40
CA GLU A 160 -5.96 10.70 -25.76
C GLU A 160 -5.79 12.02 -26.54
N ARG A 161 -6.64 13.02 -26.26
CA ARG A 161 -6.62 14.34 -26.93
C ARG A 161 -5.70 15.32 -26.22
N CYS A 162 -5.40 15.04 -24.96
CA CYS A 162 -4.60 15.89 -24.10
C CYS A 162 -3.11 15.78 -24.38
N THR A 163 -2.65 14.63 -24.86
CA THR A 163 -1.24 14.41 -25.25
C THR A 163 -0.89 15.13 -26.56
N VAL A 164 -1.83 15.27 -27.50
CA VAL A 164 -1.52 15.83 -28.82
C VAL A 164 -1.80 17.34 -28.89
N ARG A 165 -2.93 17.80 -28.33
CA ARG A 165 -3.43 19.15 -28.58
C ARG A 165 -2.95 20.21 -27.58
N HIS A 166 -2.62 19.81 -26.35
CA HIS A 166 -2.12 20.74 -25.33
C HIS A 166 -0.59 20.85 -25.29
N GLU A 167 0.13 19.87 -25.86
CA GLU A 167 1.60 19.91 -25.94
C GLU A 167 2.07 20.99 -26.93
N GLU A 168 1.32 21.22 -28.02
CA GLU A 168 1.59 22.27 -29.01
C GLU A 168 1.26 23.69 -28.51
N GLU A 169 0.28 23.84 -27.62
CA GLU A 169 -0.18 25.14 -27.09
C GLU A 169 0.58 25.58 -25.82
N ARG A 170 1.36 24.70 -25.18
CA ARG A 170 2.10 25.01 -23.95
C ARG A 170 3.49 25.55 -24.25
N THR A 171 3.65 26.87 -24.24
CA THR A 171 4.96 27.54 -24.25
C THR A 171 5.70 27.47 -22.90
N GLU A 172 4.99 27.18 -21.81
CA GLU A 172 5.58 27.12 -20.46
C GLU A 172 5.10 25.86 -19.73
N ARG A 173 6.08 25.06 -19.27
CA ARG A 173 5.83 23.92 -18.39
C ARG A 173 5.36 24.46 -17.03
N PRO A 174 4.20 24.06 -16.49
CA PRO A 174 3.76 24.55 -15.19
C PRO A 174 4.80 24.21 -14.13
N VAL A 175 5.24 25.23 -13.38
CA VAL A 175 6.35 25.16 -12.43
C VAL A 175 6.08 24.17 -11.28
N SER A 176 4.81 23.83 -11.03
CA SER A 176 4.43 22.70 -10.19
C SER A 176 2.96 22.35 -10.44
N PRO A 177 2.58 21.08 -10.70
CA PRO A 177 1.22 20.70 -11.03
C PRO A 177 0.38 20.48 -9.76
N ILE A 178 0.32 21.42 -8.80
CA ILE A 178 -0.20 21.08 -7.46
C ILE A 178 -1.09 22.15 -6.81
N THR A 179 -0.93 23.44 -7.11
CA THR A 179 -1.74 24.45 -6.41
C THR A 179 -3.10 24.62 -7.07
N PRO A 180 -4.22 24.25 -6.41
CA PRO A 180 -5.55 24.50 -6.96
C PRO A 180 -5.79 26.03 -7.05
N PRO A 181 -6.37 26.54 -8.13
CA PRO A 181 -6.59 27.98 -8.34
C PRO A 181 -7.74 28.57 -7.47
N VAL A 182 -8.46 27.72 -6.74
CA VAL A 182 -9.56 28.01 -5.82
C VAL A 182 -9.41 27.09 -4.59
N SER A 183 -10.29 27.20 -3.58
CA SER A 183 -10.22 26.26 -2.44
C SER A 183 -10.24 24.81 -2.93
N PHE A 184 -9.53 23.92 -2.23
CA PHE A 184 -9.30 22.55 -2.67
C PHE A 184 -10.63 21.83 -2.97
N ARG A 185 -11.62 21.97 -2.08
CA ARG A 185 -12.97 21.42 -2.28
C ARG A 185 -13.68 21.97 -3.51
N THR A 186 -13.63 23.29 -3.72
CA THR A 186 -14.24 23.89 -4.92
C THR A 186 -13.57 23.41 -6.20
N TRP A 187 -12.26 23.16 -6.15
CA TRP A 187 -11.51 22.61 -7.27
C TRP A 187 -11.81 21.11 -7.48
N LEU A 188 -11.97 20.33 -6.41
CA LEU A 188 -12.36 18.92 -6.44
C LEU A 188 -13.80 18.72 -6.96
N ASP A 189 -14.72 19.63 -6.62
CA ASP A 189 -16.12 19.60 -7.04
C ASP A 189 -16.33 20.16 -8.46
N ARG A 190 -15.33 20.88 -9.01
CA ARG A 190 -15.41 21.44 -10.35
C ARG A 190 -15.44 20.30 -11.38
N GLY A 191 -16.61 20.05 -11.97
CA GLY A 191 -16.78 19.19 -13.13
C GLY A 191 -16.10 19.76 -14.38
N ASP A 192 -16.12 19.00 -15.48
CA ASP A 192 -15.53 19.45 -16.73
C ASP A 192 -16.41 20.59 -17.25
N SER A 193 -15.83 21.77 -17.44
CA SER A 193 -16.51 22.87 -18.13
C SER A 193 -16.68 22.60 -19.64
N HIS A 194 -16.16 21.48 -20.13
CA HIS A 194 -16.56 20.91 -21.41
C HIS A 194 -17.83 20.08 -21.18
N GLU A 195 -18.97 20.57 -21.66
CA GLU A 195 -20.13 19.69 -21.88
C GLU A 195 -19.66 18.52 -22.76
N PRO A 196 -19.61 17.29 -22.22
CA PRO A 196 -19.33 16.15 -23.07
C PRO A 196 -20.54 16.03 -24.01
N THR A 197 -20.33 16.19 -25.31
CA THR A 197 -21.33 15.70 -26.26
C THR A 197 -21.38 14.19 -26.02
N PRO A 198 -22.48 13.63 -25.51
CA PRO A 198 -22.52 12.22 -25.16
C PRO A 198 -22.28 11.42 -26.43
N ARG A 199 -21.19 10.65 -26.47
CA ARG A 199 -21.04 9.54 -27.42
C ARG A 199 -22.02 8.45 -26.99
N THR A 200 -23.23 8.50 -27.52
CA THR A 200 -24.29 7.50 -27.31
C THR A 200 -23.96 6.14 -27.93
N ASP A 201 -22.79 5.98 -28.53
CA ASP A 201 -22.34 4.85 -29.33
C ASP A 201 -21.30 3.94 -28.63
N GLN A 202 -20.87 4.24 -27.40
CA GLN A 202 -19.75 3.54 -26.75
C GLN A 202 -19.98 3.12 -25.28
N LEU A 203 -21.18 3.25 -24.71
CA LEU A 203 -21.44 2.50 -23.48
C LEU A 203 -21.50 1.01 -23.84
N PRO A 204 -20.61 0.14 -23.32
CA PRO A 204 -20.84 -1.28 -23.43
C PRO A 204 -22.19 -1.54 -22.77
N VAL A 205 -23.17 -1.98 -23.57
CA VAL A 205 -24.32 -2.68 -23.03
C VAL A 205 -23.73 -3.91 -22.37
N VAL A 206 -23.46 -3.83 -21.06
CA VAL A 206 -23.24 -5.02 -20.25
C VAL A 206 -24.57 -5.77 -20.35
N PRO A 207 -24.66 -6.89 -21.08
CA PRO A 207 -25.88 -7.67 -21.05
C PRO A 207 -26.11 -8.04 -19.58
N PRO A 208 -27.35 -7.92 -19.06
CA PRO A 208 -27.63 -8.38 -17.72
C PRO A 208 -27.14 -9.82 -17.64
N ALA A 209 -26.29 -10.11 -16.65
CA ALA A 209 -25.89 -11.49 -16.37
C ALA A 209 -27.17 -12.33 -16.34
N PRO A 210 -27.25 -13.43 -17.11
CA PRO A 210 -28.47 -14.21 -17.16
C PRO A 210 -28.75 -14.76 -15.77
N GLY A 211 -29.76 -14.20 -15.09
CA GLY A 211 -30.29 -14.74 -13.85
C GLY A 211 -30.39 -13.81 -12.62
N VAL A 212 -30.09 -12.51 -12.69
CA VAL A 212 -30.12 -11.65 -11.49
C VAL A 212 -31.03 -10.43 -11.63
N ALA A 213 -32.30 -10.68 -11.94
CA ALA A 213 -33.36 -9.71 -11.67
C ALA A 213 -34.02 -10.07 -10.33
N GLY A 214 -33.55 -9.48 -9.22
CA GLY A 214 -34.32 -9.53 -7.96
C GLY A 214 -33.60 -9.38 -6.62
N GLU A 215 -32.27 -9.51 -6.52
CA GLU A 215 -31.63 -9.72 -5.19
C GLU A 215 -30.52 -8.73 -4.77
N PHE A 216 -30.34 -7.60 -5.45
CA PHE A 216 -29.27 -6.65 -5.06
C PHE A 216 -29.58 -5.77 -3.83
N SER A 217 -30.67 -6.00 -3.09
CA SER A 217 -31.02 -5.18 -1.92
C SER A 217 -30.98 -5.90 -0.55
N ALA A 218 -30.54 -7.17 -0.47
CA ALA A 218 -30.54 -7.91 0.81
C ALA A 218 -29.18 -8.49 1.23
N GLN A 219 -28.20 -8.63 0.35
CA GLN A 219 -26.90 -9.26 0.69
C GLN A 219 -25.84 -8.28 1.24
N ALA A 220 -26.05 -6.96 1.13
CA ALA A 220 -25.16 -5.98 1.75
C ALA A 220 -25.33 -5.86 3.28
N ALA A 221 -26.44 -6.36 3.85
CA ALA A 221 -26.74 -6.26 5.28
C ALA A 221 -26.20 -7.43 6.13
N GLY A 222 -25.62 -8.47 5.49
CA GLY A 222 -25.16 -9.69 6.18
C GLY A 222 -23.70 -10.04 5.91
N TRP A 223 -22.94 -9.16 5.27
CA TRP A 223 -21.52 -9.40 5.03
C TRP A 223 -20.73 -9.17 6.33
N GLN A 224 -20.22 -10.27 6.91
CA GLN A 224 -19.16 -10.21 7.92
C GLN A 224 -17.85 -10.65 7.27
N PRO A 225 -16.76 -9.90 7.41
CA PRO A 225 -15.45 -10.32 6.92
C PRO A 225 -15.06 -11.63 7.61
N ARG A 226 -14.73 -12.65 6.81
CA ARG A 226 -14.17 -13.88 7.38
C ARG A 226 -12.70 -13.63 7.73
N PRO A 227 -12.24 -13.98 8.93
CA PRO A 227 -10.82 -13.95 9.23
C PRO A 227 -10.07 -14.93 8.31
N TRP A 228 -8.98 -14.44 7.72
CA TRP A 228 -8.13 -15.19 6.81
C TRP A 228 -7.56 -16.43 7.50
N SER A 229 -7.66 -17.59 6.85
CA SER A 229 -7.09 -18.87 7.31
C SER A 229 -6.03 -19.33 6.32
N PRO A 230 -4.77 -19.55 6.75
CA PRO A 230 -3.73 -20.07 5.89
C PRO A 230 -3.76 -21.60 5.88
N GLN A 231 -4.34 -22.17 4.82
CA GLN A 231 -4.04 -23.51 4.30
C GLN A 231 -4.06 -23.33 2.77
N VAL A 232 -2.99 -23.56 2.02
CA VAL A 232 -2.10 -24.73 1.90
C VAL A 232 -0.71 -24.29 1.46
#